data_AF-J9Y6K9-F1
#
_entry.id   AF-J9Y6K9-F1
#
_cell.length_a   1.000
_cell.length_b   1.000
_cell.length_c   1.000
_cell.angle_alpha   90.00
_cell.angle_beta   90.00
_cell.angle_gamma   90.00
#
_symmetry.space_group_name_H-M   'P 1'
#
loop_
_entity.id
_entity.type
_entity.pdbx_description
1 polymer ?
#
loop_
_entity_poly.entity_id
_entity_poly.type
_entity_poly.pdbx_seq_one_letter_code
_entity_poly.pdbx_strand_id
1 'polypeptide(L)'
;VFEAVVRIPYDLQVKQVLANGKKGALNVGAVLILPEGFELAPPDRISPEIKEKIGNLSFQSYRPTKKNILVIGPVPGQKYSEITFPILSPDPATNKDVHFLKYPIYVGGNRGRGQIYPDGSKSNNNVYNATAAGIISKIIRKEKGGYEITIVEASDGRQVVDIIPPG
;
A
#
# COMPACT_ATOMS: atom_id res chain seq x y z
N VAL A 1 -22.94 2.23 15.77
CA VAL A 1 -21.62 1.75 15.30
C VAL A 1 -21.87 0.50 14.48
N PHE A 2 -21.23 0.37 13.32
CA PHE A 2 -21.28 -0.82 12.49
C PHE A 2 -19.87 -1.21 12.03
N GLU A 3 -19.70 -2.46 11.60
CA GLU A 3 -18.42 -2.98 11.09
C GLU A 3 -18.37 -2.87 9.56
N ALA A 4 -17.29 -2.30 9.04
CA ALA A 4 -16.92 -2.44 7.63
C ALA A 4 -15.70 -3.35 7.53
N VAL A 5 -15.86 -4.54 6.96
CA VAL A 5 -14.79 -5.54 6.84
C VAL A 5 -14.15 -5.46 5.46
N VAL A 6 -12.85 -5.13 5.43
CA VAL A 6 -12.05 -5.06 4.20
C VAL A 6 -11.18 -6.30 4.12
N ARG A 7 -11.32 -7.07 3.03
CA ARG A 7 -10.51 -8.25 2.76
C ARG A 7 -9.46 -7.94 1.69
N ILE A 8 -8.20 -8.26 1.99
CA ILE A 8 -7.06 -8.08 1.08
C ILE A 8 -6.42 -9.46 0.84
N PRO A 9 -7.12 -10.36 0.10
CA PRO A 9 -6.67 -11.74 -0.05
C PRO A 9 -5.38 -11.80 -0.86
N TYR A 10 -4.50 -12.76 -0.56
CA TYR A 10 -3.35 -13.15 -1.38
C TYR A 10 -2.86 -14.54 -1.03
N ASP A 11 -2.07 -15.15 -1.91
CA ASP A 11 -1.40 -16.41 -1.60
C ASP A 11 -0.31 -16.20 -0.54
N LEU A 12 -0.54 -16.74 0.66
CA LEU A 12 0.35 -16.59 1.81
C LEU A 12 1.71 -17.29 1.63
N GLN A 13 1.85 -18.19 0.65
CA GLN A 13 3.12 -18.83 0.32
C GLN A 13 4.03 -17.92 -0.52
N VAL A 14 3.47 -16.91 -1.18
CA VAL A 14 4.21 -15.99 -2.03
C VAL A 14 5.01 -15.01 -1.18
N LYS A 15 6.28 -14.82 -1.59
CA LYS A 15 7.20 -13.84 -1.00
C LYS A 15 7.50 -12.73 -2.01
N GLN A 16 7.73 -11.52 -1.53
CA GLN A 16 8.13 -10.37 -2.33
C GLN A 16 9.60 -10.02 -2.13
N VAL A 17 10.16 -9.25 -3.07
CA VAL A 17 11.48 -8.63 -2.92
C VAL A 17 11.42 -7.50 -1.90
N LEU A 18 12.22 -7.60 -0.84
CA LEU A 18 12.38 -6.56 0.18
C LEU A 18 13.36 -5.47 -0.29
N ALA A 19 13.44 -4.36 0.44
CA ALA A 19 14.36 -3.26 0.13
C ALA A 19 15.84 -3.69 0.08
N ASN A 20 16.20 -4.78 0.76
CA ASN A 20 17.55 -5.35 0.75
C ASN A 20 17.76 -6.44 -0.34
N GLY A 21 16.80 -6.64 -1.24
CA GLY A 21 16.84 -7.64 -2.31
C GLY A 21 16.50 -9.08 -1.90
N LYS A 22 16.34 -9.38 -0.60
CA LYS A 22 15.94 -10.72 -0.14
C LYS A 22 14.44 -10.94 -0.31
N LYS A 23 14.00 -12.19 -0.43
CA LYS A 23 12.58 -12.56 -0.42
C LYS A 23 12.01 -12.55 1.00
N GLY A 24 10.88 -11.89 1.20
CA GLY A 24 10.21 -11.78 2.50
C GLY A 24 8.68 -11.72 2.39
N ALA A 25 8.03 -11.65 3.56
CA ALA A 25 6.57 -11.59 3.66
C ALA A 25 6.00 -10.28 3.10
N LEU A 26 4.69 -10.31 2.80
CA LEU A 26 3.94 -9.15 2.37
C LEU A 26 3.31 -8.43 3.56
N ASN A 27 3.35 -7.11 3.51
CA ASN A 27 2.52 -6.25 4.35
C ASN A 27 1.29 -5.81 3.55
N VAL A 28 0.24 -5.43 4.27
CA VAL A 28 -0.99 -4.89 3.71
C VAL A 28 -1.31 -3.52 4.31
N GLY A 29 -2.15 -2.77 3.62
CA GLY A 29 -2.71 -1.51 4.09
C GLY A 29 -3.99 -1.20 3.33
N ALA A 30 -4.80 -0.31 3.88
CA ALA A 30 -6.05 0.10 3.27
C ALA A 30 -6.36 1.58 3.52
N VAL A 31 -7.11 2.15 2.60
CA VAL A 31 -7.84 3.41 2.76
C VAL A 31 -9.33 3.13 2.60
N LEU A 32 -10.13 3.60 3.55
CA LEU A 32 -11.58 3.53 3.54
C LEU A 32 -12.12 4.96 3.47
N ILE A 33 -12.85 5.27 2.40
CA ILE A 33 -13.42 6.59 2.12
C ILE A 33 -14.90 6.52 2.41
N LEU A 34 -15.31 7.18 3.49
CA LEU A 34 -16.68 7.24 3.96
C LEU A 34 -17.34 8.57 3.52
N PRO A 35 -18.67 8.63 3.49
CA PRO A 35 -19.40 9.88 3.32
C PRO A 35 -19.08 10.86 4.45
N GLU A 36 -19.29 12.16 4.20
CA GLU A 36 -19.13 13.18 5.23
C GLU A 36 -20.04 12.90 6.45
N GLY A 37 -19.55 13.21 7.65
CA GLY A 37 -20.20 12.91 8.92
C GLY A 37 -19.95 11.51 9.48
N PHE A 38 -19.58 10.52 8.66
CA PHE A 38 -19.11 9.24 9.16
C PHE A 38 -17.68 9.36 9.70
N GLU A 39 -17.39 8.67 10.79
CA GLU A 39 -16.05 8.68 11.38
C GLU A 39 -15.71 7.35 12.08
N LEU A 40 -14.46 7.20 12.50
CA LEU A 40 -14.04 6.09 13.34
C LEU A 40 -14.79 6.14 14.67
N ALA A 41 -15.36 5.02 15.10
CA ALA A 41 -16.05 4.96 16.38
C ALA A 41 -15.07 5.24 17.54
N PRO A 42 -15.47 6.08 18.53
CA PRO A 42 -14.63 6.33 19.68
C PRO A 42 -14.56 5.08 20.59
N PRO A 43 -13.48 4.89 21.37
CA PRO A 43 -13.22 3.63 22.09
C PRO A 43 -14.32 3.18 23.05
N ASP A 44 -15.05 4.12 23.64
CA ASP A 44 -16.18 3.89 24.55
C ASP A 44 -17.43 3.36 23.85
N ARG A 45 -17.54 3.54 22.52
CA ARG A 45 -18.66 3.08 21.69
C ARG A 45 -18.37 1.76 20.98
N ILE A 46 -17.17 1.20 21.13
CA ILE A 46 -16.75 -0.07 20.53
C ILE A 46 -17.07 -1.21 21.51
N SER A 47 -17.86 -2.19 21.06
CA SER A 47 -18.17 -3.37 21.88
C SER A 47 -16.91 -4.23 22.12
N PRO A 48 -16.86 -5.02 23.22
CA PRO A 48 -15.73 -5.92 23.48
C PRO A 48 -15.42 -6.89 22.32
N GLU A 49 -16.46 -7.40 21.65
CA GLU A 49 -16.32 -8.30 20.50
C GLU A 49 -15.62 -7.61 19.31
N ILE A 50 -16.03 -6.37 18.98
CA ILE A 50 -15.39 -5.61 17.89
C ILE A 50 -13.95 -5.25 18.27
N LYS A 51 -13.71 -4.92 19.54
CA LYS A 51 -12.37 -4.60 20.05
C LYS A 51 -11.41 -5.78 19.92
N GLU A 52 -11.89 -7.01 20.16
CA GLU A 52 -11.11 -8.23 19.96
C GLU A 52 -10.75 -8.45 18.49
N LYS A 53 -11.71 -8.26 17.56
CA LYS A 53 -11.46 -8.36 16.10
C LYS A 53 -10.42 -7.34 15.60
N ILE A 54 -10.46 -6.12 16.12
CA ILE A 54 -9.49 -5.06 15.79
C ILE A 54 -8.10 -5.38 16.35
N GLY A 55 -8.04 -5.96 17.55
CA GLY A 55 -6.80 -6.26 18.24
C GLY A 55 -5.92 -5.02 18.42
N ASN A 56 -4.70 -5.07 17.87
CA ASN A 56 -3.71 -3.99 17.99
C ASN A 56 -3.64 -3.08 16.75
N LEU A 57 -4.67 -3.13 15.90
CA LEU A 57 -4.74 -2.26 14.73
C LEU A 57 -5.00 -0.81 15.16
N SER A 58 -4.26 0.11 14.55
CA SER A 58 -4.42 1.55 14.77
C SER A 58 -4.85 2.21 13.47
N PHE A 59 -5.98 2.92 13.52
CA PHE A 59 -6.55 3.64 12.39
C PHE A 59 -6.18 5.11 12.50
N GLN A 60 -5.85 5.73 11.37
CA GLN A 60 -5.55 7.15 11.29
C GLN A 60 -6.52 7.84 10.35
N SER A 61 -6.89 9.08 10.67
CA SER A 61 -7.56 9.93 9.68
C SER A 61 -6.55 10.37 8.62
N TYR A 62 -6.96 10.42 7.36
CA TYR A 62 -6.11 10.83 6.24
C TYR A 62 -5.50 12.23 6.44
N ARG A 63 -6.25 13.11 7.10
CA ARG A 63 -5.84 14.46 7.51
C ARG A 63 -6.66 14.88 8.73
N PRO A 64 -6.20 15.81 9.59
CA PRO A 64 -6.98 16.26 10.75
C PRO A 64 -8.41 16.73 10.43
N THR A 65 -8.63 17.32 9.24
CA THR A 65 -9.95 17.79 8.77
C THR A 65 -10.77 16.73 8.04
N LYS A 66 -10.21 15.55 7.75
CA LYS A 66 -10.85 14.47 6.99
C LYS A 66 -11.01 13.22 7.85
N LYS A 67 -11.91 13.31 8.82
CA LYS A 67 -12.25 12.22 9.76
C LYS A 67 -12.95 11.03 9.08
N ASN A 68 -13.62 11.28 7.97
CA ASN A 68 -14.32 10.29 7.16
C ASN A 68 -13.42 9.46 6.23
N ILE A 69 -12.14 9.82 6.11
CA ILE A 69 -11.17 9.03 5.34
C ILE A 69 -10.22 8.35 6.32
N LEU A 70 -10.33 7.03 6.42
CA LEU A 70 -9.57 6.22 7.37
C LEU A 70 -8.45 5.48 6.64
N VAL A 71 -7.25 5.55 7.18
CA VAL A 71 -6.04 4.90 6.65
C VAL A 71 -5.49 3.94 7.69
N ILE A 72 -5.03 2.79 7.22
CA ILE A 72 -4.34 1.80 8.05
C ILE A 72 -3.21 1.14 7.27
N GLY A 73 -2.14 0.81 7.99
CA GLY A 73 -0.98 0.10 7.47
C GLY A 73 0.30 0.94 7.50
N PRO A 74 1.44 0.33 7.14
CA PRO A 74 1.57 -1.09 6.77
C PRO A 74 1.46 -2.03 7.99
N VAL A 75 0.75 -3.14 7.84
CA VAL A 75 0.65 -4.21 8.85
C VAL A 75 0.97 -5.60 8.24
N PRO A 76 1.40 -6.60 9.04
CA PRO A 76 1.73 -7.93 8.52
C PRO A 76 0.53 -8.60 7.83
N GLY A 77 0.64 -8.89 6.54
CA GLY A 77 -0.46 -9.42 5.72
C GLY A 77 -0.92 -10.82 6.13
N GLN A 78 -0.01 -11.65 6.64
CA GLN A 78 -0.34 -13.00 7.10
C GLN A 78 -1.25 -12.98 8.35
N LYS A 79 -1.14 -11.93 9.17
CA LYS A 79 -1.95 -11.76 10.38
C LYS A 79 -3.26 -11.01 10.08
N TYR A 80 -3.22 -10.06 9.16
CA TYR A 80 -4.33 -9.12 8.91
C TYR A 80 -4.80 -9.18 7.45
N SER A 81 -5.21 -10.36 6.98
CA SER A 81 -5.85 -10.52 5.66
C SER A 81 -7.24 -9.90 5.60
N GLU A 82 -7.89 -9.77 6.77
CA GLU A 82 -9.15 -9.06 6.97
C GLU A 82 -8.94 -7.94 8.00
N ILE A 83 -9.50 -6.76 7.71
CA ILE A 83 -9.41 -5.58 8.56
C ILE A 83 -10.83 -5.08 8.83
N THR A 84 -11.23 -5.10 10.10
CA THR A 84 -12.53 -4.60 10.55
C THR A 84 -12.43 -3.15 10.98
N PHE A 85 -13.11 -2.25 10.27
CA PHE A 85 -13.22 -0.84 10.63
C PHE A 85 -14.48 -0.61 11.47
N PRO A 86 -14.36 -0.10 12.72
CA PRO A 86 -15.52 0.29 13.52
C PRO A 86 -15.98 1.69 13.12
N ILE A 87 -17.13 1.79 12.46
CA ILE A 87 -17.64 3.06 11.93
C ILE A 87 -18.79 3.59 12.77
N LEU A 88 -18.72 4.86 13.15
CA LEU A 88 -19.83 5.61 13.72
C LEU A 88 -20.57 6.33 12.58
N SER A 89 -21.86 6.04 12.44
CA SER A 89 -22.76 6.76 11.54
C SER A 89 -23.12 8.12 12.15
N PRO A 90 -23.30 9.17 11.33
CA PRO A 90 -23.75 10.47 11.80
C PRO A 90 -25.24 10.44 12.18
N ASP A 91 -25.68 11.48 12.89
CA ASP A 91 -27.07 11.69 13.26
C ASP A 91 -27.64 12.95 12.56
N PRO A 92 -28.55 12.80 11.57
CA PRO A 92 -29.18 13.92 10.88
C PRO A 92 -30.02 14.86 11.76
N ALA A 93 -30.40 14.45 12.98
CA ALA A 93 -31.10 15.34 13.91
C ALA A 93 -30.16 16.40 14.51
N THR A 94 -28.86 16.10 14.62
CA THR A 94 -27.86 16.98 15.24
C THR A 94 -26.90 17.59 14.23
N ASN A 95 -26.72 16.96 13.07
CA ASN A 95 -25.89 17.46 11.97
C ASN A 95 -26.73 17.71 10.71
N LYS A 96 -26.87 18.99 10.32
CA LYS A 96 -27.70 19.42 9.17
C LYS A 96 -27.09 19.10 7.80
N ASP A 97 -25.80 18.79 7.74
CA ASP A 97 -25.09 18.52 6.49
C ASP A 97 -25.21 17.05 6.04
N VAL A 98 -25.86 16.21 6.86
CA VAL A 98 -26.12 14.80 6.55
C VAL A 98 -27.62 14.53 6.46
N HIS A 99 -28.00 13.54 5.67
CA HIS A 99 -29.39 13.26 5.34
C HIS A 99 -29.65 11.75 5.28
N PHE A 100 -30.91 11.33 5.41
CA PHE A 100 -31.29 9.94 5.22
C PHE A 100 -31.36 9.61 3.73
N LEU A 101 -30.30 9.00 3.20
CA LEU A 101 -30.23 8.51 1.83
C LEU A 101 -29.19 7.40 1.69
N LYS A 102 -29.09 6.85 0.48
CA LYS A 102 -28.12 5.80 0.15
C LYS A 102 -26.77 6.43 -0.17
N TYR A 103 -25.76 6.09 0.62
CA TYR A 103 -24.41 6.59 0.43
C TYR A 103 -23.47 5.54 -0.15
N PRO A 104 -22.54 5.92 -1.03
CA PRO A 104 -21.45 5.05 -1.44
C PRO A 104 -20.34 5.02 -0.38
N ILE A 105 -19.63 3.90 -0.30
CA ILE A 105 -18.39 3.74 0.47
C ILE A 105 -17.34 3.22 -0.52
N TYR A 106 -16.16 3.84 -0.53
CA TYR A 106 -15.06 3.41 -1.41
C TYR A 106 -13.91 2.86 -0.58
N VAL A 107 -13.22 1.88 -1.12
CA VAL A 107 -12.09 1.23 -0.47
C VAL A 107 -10.95 1.05 -1.44
N GLY A 108 -9.74 1.35 -0.99
CA GLY A 108 -8.49 0.99 -1.64
C GLY A 108 -7.70 0.07 -0.73
N GLY A 109 -7.32 -1.11 -1.21
CA GLY A 109 -6.48 -2.06 -0.48
C GLY A 109 -5.18 -2.32 -1.24
N ASN A 110 -4.05 -2.35 -0.53
CA ASN A 110 -2.75 -2.67 -1.11
C ASN A 110 -2.11 -3.84 -0.36
N ARG A 111 -1.38 -4.67 -1.11
CA ARG A 111 -0.49 -5.72 -0.59
C ARG A 111 0.86 -5.63 -1.29
N GLY A 112 1.94 -5.81 -0.52
CA GLY A 112 3.30 -5.75 -1.05
C GLY A 112 3.78 -4.33 -1.34
N ARG A 113 4.98 -4.23 -1.91
CA ARG A 113 5.71 -2.97 -2.14
C ARG A 113 5.35 -2.32 -3.46
N GLY A 114 5.29 -0.99 -3.44
CA GLY A 114 5.09 -0.17 -4.63
C GLY A 114 6.28 -0.15 -5.59
N GLN A 115 6.01 0.28 -6.82
CA GLN A 115 6.94 0.27 -7.95
C GLN A 115 7.75 1.56 -8.07
N ILE A 116 7.24 2.66 -7.51
CA ILE A 116 7.75 4.03 -7.65
C ILE A 116 7.75 4.71 -6.28
N TYR A 117 8.80 5.46 -5.97
CA TYR A 117 8.91 6.29 -4.77
C TYR A 117 8.28 7.68 -4.98
N PRO A 118 7.99 8.43 -3.90
CA PRO A 118 7.41 9.78 -4.03
C PRO A 118 8.22 10.77 -4.85
N ASP A 119 9.54 10.56 -4.96
CA ASP A 119 10.45 11.38 -5.80
C ASP A 119 10.41 10.99 -7.30
N GLY A 120 9.60 9.99 -7.67
CA GLY A 120 9.48 9.48 -9.04
C GLY A 120 10.48 8.38 -9.40
N SER A 121 11.43 8.04 -8.52
CA SER A 121 12.41 6.99 -8.79
C SER A 121 11.77 5.59 -8.69
N LYS A 122 12.26 4.64 -9.51
CA LYS A 122 11.79 3.23 -9.47
C LYS A 122 12.35 2.51 -8.25
N SER A 123 11.51 1.66 -7.64
CA SER A 123 11.93 0.71 -6.61
C SER A 123 12.57 -0.54 -7.21
N ASN A 124 13.26 -1.33 -6.39
CA ASN A 124 13.75 -2.67 -6.76
C ASN A 124 12.64 -3.74 -6.84
N ASN A 125 11.37 -3.37 -6.73
CA ASN A 125 10.21 -4.25 -6.98
C ASN A 125 9.52 -3.83 -8.28
N ASN A 126 10.30 -3.68 -9.35
CA ASN A 126 9.85 -3.17 -10.63
C ASN A 126 10.75 -3.69 -11.76
N VAL A 127 10.26 -3.60 -13.00
CA VAL A 127 11.05 -3.91 -14.19
C VAL A 127 11.95 -2.73 -14.55
N TYR A 128 13.21 -3.03 -14.81
CA TYR A 128 14.20 -2.11 -15.37
C TYR A 128 14.35 -2.39 -16.86
N ASN A 129 14.02 -1.40 -17.68
CA ASN A 129 14.10 -1.48 -19.13
C ASN A 129 15.43 -0.87 -19.59
N ALA A 130 15.91 -1.30 -20.75
CA ALA A 130 17.10 -0.72 -21.36
C ALA A 130 16.90 0.78 -21.64
N THR A 131 17.92 1.59 -21.32
CA THR A 131 17.87 3.05 -21.59
C THR A 131 18.13 3.40 -23.05
N ALA A 132 18.83 2.52 -23.78
CA ALA A 132 19.11 2.69 -25.20
C ALA A 132 19.07 1.35 -25.96
N ALA A 133 18.83 1.44 -27.27
CA ALA A 133 18.97 0.29 -28.18
C ALA A 133 20.44 0.08 -28.54
N GLY A 134 20.91 -1.17 -28.53
CA GLY A 134 22.31 -1.44 -28.81
C GLY A 134 22.74 -2.87 -28.49
N ILE A 135 24.05 -3.07 -28.41
CA ILE A 135 24.67 -4.36 -28.09
C ILE A 135 25.18 -4.31 -26.65
N ILE A 136 24.85 -5.32 -25.84
CA ILE A 136 25.39 -5.45 -24.48
C ILE A 136 26.87 -5.82 -24.58
N SER A 137 27.77 -4.93 -24.14
CA SER A 137 29.21 -5.18 -24.16
C SER A 137 29.74 -5.78 -22.86
N LYS A 138 29.07 -5.50 -21.73
CA LYS A 138 29.51 -5.95 -20.40
C LYS A 138 28.34 -6.08 -19.44
N ILE A 139 28.39 -7.12 -18.60
CA ILE A 139 27.50 -7.29 -17.45
C ILE A 139 28.37 -7.52 -16.21
N ILE A 140 28.25 -6.64 -15.22
CA ILE A 140 28.98 -6.74 -13.95
C ILE A 140 27.98 -6.99 -12.84
N ARG A 141 28.17 -8.08 -12.08
CA ARG A 141 27.43 -8.34 -10.85
C ARG A 141 28.08 -7.61 -9.67
N LYS A 142 27.30 -6.86 -8.90
CA LYS A 142 27.80 -6.15 -7.71
C LYS A 142 27.84 -7.05 -6.48
N GLU A 143 28.76 -6.76 -5.55
CA GLU A 143 28.94 -7.55 -4.32
C GLU A 143 27.67 -7.62 -3.45
N LYS A 144 26.92 -6.52 -3.35
CA LYS A 144 25.66 -6.45 -2.59
C LYS A 144 24.43 -6.92 -3.40
N GLY A 145 24.65 -7.57 -4.54
CA GLY A 145 23.62 -7.94 -5.51
C GLY A 145 23.29 -6.80 -6.49
N GLY A 146 22.47 -7.11 -7.50
CA GLY A 146 22.21 -6.21 -8.63
C GLY A 146 23.30 -6.26 -9.70
N TYR A 147 23.11 -5.45 -10.74
CA TYR A 147 23.92 -5.48 -11.96
C TYR A 147 24.22 -4.08 -12.50
N GLU A 148 25.36 -3.94 -13.14
CA GLU A 148 25.67 -2.89 -14.10
C GLU A 148 25.74 -3.50 -15.50
N ILE A 149 24.91 -2.98 -16.41
CA ILE A 149 24.85 -3.42 -17.80
C ILE A 149 25.38 -2.29 -18.67
N THR A 150 26.47 -2.53 -19.38
CA THR A 150 27.00 -1.59 -20.36
C THR A 150 26.43 -1.93 -21.74
N ILE A 151 25.75 -0.95 -22.34
CA ILE A 151 25.15 -1.05 -23.67
C ILE A 151 25.91 -0.11 -24.60
N VAL A 152 26.36 -0.61 -25.73
CA VAL A 152 26.96 0.18 -26.80
C VAL A 152 25.87 0.50 -27.81
N GLU A 153 25.53 1.77 -27.96
CA GLU A 153 24.51 2.24 -28.89
C GLU A 153 24.88 1.91 -30.34
N ALA A 154 23.91 1.39 -31.09
CA ALA A 154 24.12 0.99 -32.48
C ALA A 154 24.29 2.19 -33.44
N SER A 155 23.85 3.38 -33.04
CA SER A 155 23.85 4.61 -33.86
C SER A 155 25.22 5.25 -33.99
N ASP A 156 25.95 5.39 -32.88
CA ASP A 156 27.19 6.19 -32.80
C ASP A 156 28.27 5.55 -31.93
N GLY A 157 28.04 4.36 -31.38
CA GLY A 157 29.00 3.66 -30.52
C GLY A 157 29.15 4.24 -29.12
N ARG A 158 28.30 5.20 -28.71
CA ARG A 158 28.28 5.70 -27.33
C ARG A 158 27.96 4.56 -26.36
N GLN A 159 28.58 4.60 -25.19
CA GLN A 159 28.29 3.65 -24.11
C GLN A 159 27.35 4.27 -23.09
N VAL A 160 26.28 3.54 -22.77
CA VAL A 160 25.39 3.84 -21.65
C VAL A 160 25.48 2.71 -20.62
N VAL A 161 25.27 3.04 -19.34
CA VAL A 161 25.35 2.09 -18.24
C VAL A 161 24.02 2.08 -17.50
N ASP A 162 23.33 0.93 -17.57
CA ASP A 162 22.10 0.68 -16.83
C ASP A 162 22.43 0.03 -15.48
N ILE A 163 21.85 0.57 -14.42
CA ILE A 163 22.03 0.06 -13.05
C ILE A 163 20.74 -0.62 -12.60
N ILE A 164 20.84 -1.92 -12.31
CA ILE A 164 19.75 -2.74 -11.78
C ILE A 164 20.02 -3.02 -10.30
N PRO A 165 19.13 -2.62 -9.36
CA PRO A 165 19.31 -2.87 -7.94
C PRO A 165 19.15 -4.37 -7.59
N PRO A 166 19.55 -4.81 -6.39
CA PRO A 166 19.31 -6.18 -5.93
C PRO A 166 17.82 -6.45 -5.75
N GLY A 167 17.35 -7.59 -6.27
CA GLY A 167 15.94 -7.96 -6.32
C GLY A 167 15.60 -8.60 -7.65
#